data_AF-A0A6A6I0Z6-F1
#
_entry.id   AF-A0A6A6I0Z6-F1
#
_cell.length_a   1.000
_cell.length_b   1.000
_cell.length_c   1.000
_cell.angle_alpha   90.00
_cell.angle_beta   90.00
_cell.angle_gamma   90.00
#
_symmetry.space_group_name_H-M   'P 1'
#
loop_
_entity.id
_entity.type
_entity.pdbx_description
1 polymer ?
#
loop_
_entity_poly.entity_id
_entity_poly.type
_entity_poly.pdbx_seq_one_letter_code
_entity_poly.pdbx_strand_id
1 'polypeptide(L)'
;MSTPTHSSHPASTTPQSPAPSSPPRPPYKNLERLLLSLISLARALHLATCPRDLVFQYLSLHSRTNAFFTAHQHHDFVADATYGYYLEMCVLLRLVESMLGQGHRELVRLRDEGLEEDRRALERRVAWDVEFCVFRGAEIDVGRLPWNLGRKGGEGGGLVEG
;
A
#
# COMPACT_ATOMS: atom_id res chain seq x y z
N MET A 1 50.41 -24.33 55.01
CA MET A 1 50.01 -23.08 54.33
C MET A 1 50.08 -23.32 52.83
N SER A 2 48.94 -23.46 52.16
CA SER A 2 48.85 -23.55 50.70
C SER A 2 47.62 -22.77 50.24
N THR A 3 47.86 -21.84 49.32
CA THR A 3 46.92 -20.86 48.75
C THR A 3 46.00 -21.47 47.69
N PRO A 4 44.82 -20.88 47.44
CA PRO A 4 43.85 -21.40 46.47
C PRO A 4 44.15 -20.89 45.05
N THR A 5 44.06 -21.78 44.07
CA THR A 5 44.08 -21.44 42.64
C THR A 5 42.65 -21.05 42.21
N HIS A 6 42.45 -19.77 41.93
CA HIS A 6 41.21 -19.22 41.38
C HIS A 6 41.28 -19.29 39.85
N SER A 7 40.64 -20.29 39.24
CA SER A 7 40.51 -20.37 37.78
C SER A 7 39.34 -19.50 37.31
N SER A 8 39.66 -18.33 36.78
CA SER A 8 38.72 -17.47 36.05
C SER A 8 38.51 -18.04 34.65
N HIS A 9 37.30 -18.52 34.35
CA HIS A 9 36.89 -18.83 32.99
C HIS A 9 36.62 -17.52 32.22
N PRO A 10 37.15 -17.33 31.01
CA PRO A 10 36.73 -16.22 30.16
C PRO A 10 35.30 -16.49 29.67
N ALA A 11 34.43 -15.49 29.80
CA ALA A 11 33.09 -15.50 29.26
C ALA A 11 33.15 -15.67 27.74
N SER A 12 32.62 -16.79 27.24
CA SER A 12 32.36 -16.98 25.82
C SER A 12 31.28 -16.00 25.39
N THR A 13 31.69 -14.87 24.79
CA THR A 13 30.78 -13.94 24.14
C THR A 13 30.24 -14.62 22.88
N THR A 14 29.06 -15.22 22.97
CA THR A 14 28.32 -15.72 21.82
C THR A 14 28.08 -14.56 20.86
N PRO A 15 28.47 -14.63 19.57
CA PRO A 15 28.15 -13.58 18.62
C PRO A 15 26.63 -13.51 18.46
N GLN A 16 26.01 -12.45 19.00
CA GLN A 16 24.62 -12.12 18.72
C GLN A 16 24.51 -11.87 17.22
N SER A 17 23.92 -12.82 16.51
CA SER A 17 23.48 -12.62 15.13
C SER A 17 22.58 -11.37 15.09
N PRO A 18 22.85 -10.39 14.21
CA PRO A 18 22.00 -9.21 14.13
C PRO A 18 20.56 -9.65 13.83
N ALA A 19 19.62 -9.19 14.66
CA ALA A 19 18.20 -9.44 14.45
C ALA A 19 17.83 -9.03 13.01
N PRO A 20 17.04 -9.83 12.28
CA PRO A 20 16.67 -9.51 10.91
C PRO A 20 15.96 -8.16 10.89
N SER A 21 16.57 -7.19 10.20
CA SER A 21 15.97 -5.88 9.97
C SER A 21 14.65 -6.07 9.23
N SER A 22 13.55 -5.63 9.84
CA SER A 22 12.24 -5.68 9.18
C SER A 22 12.32 -4.98 7.83
N PRO A 23 11.71 -5.54 6.77
CA PRO A 23 11.74 -4.91 5.45
C PRO A 23 11.15 -3.51 5.52
N PRO A 24 11.70 -2.55 4.76
CA PRO A 24 11.20 -1.18 4.75
C PRO A 24 9.74 -1.15 4.29
N ARG A 25 8.93 -0.31 4.93
CA ARG A 25 7.54 -0.12 4.55
C ARG A 25 7.44 0.45 3.12
N PRO A 26 6.42 0.06 2.34
CA PRO A 26 6.18 0.65 1.03
C PRO A 26 6.04 2.17 1.12
N PRO A 27 6.48 2.93 0.10
CA PRO A 27 6.30 4.37 0.07
C PRO A 27 4.84 4.71 -0.25
N TYR A 28 3.95 4.67 0.74
CA TYR A 28 2.50 4.84 0.54
C TYR A 28 2.10 6.20 -0.06
N LYS A 29 2.93 7.23 0.07
CA LYS A 29 2.74 8.48 -0.69
C LYS A 29 2.85 8.32 -2.20
N ASN A 30 3.55 7.31 -2.68
CA ASN A 30 3.56 6.96 -4.10
C ASN A 30 2.26 6.24 -4.48
N LEU A 31 1.78 5.34 -3.62
CA LEU A 31 0.50 4.65 -3.79
C LEU A 31 -0.66 5.65 -3.85
N GLU A 32 -0.73 6.59 -2.92
CA GLU A 32 -1.70 7.70 -2.90
C GLU A 32 -1.72 8.46 -4.23
N ARG A 33 -0.54 8.87 -4.73
CA ARG A 33 -0.43 9.58 -6.01
C ARG A 33 -0.87 8.74 -7.20
N LEU A 34 -0.57 7.44 -7.21
CA LEU A 34 -1.03 6.52 -8.25
C LEU A 34 -2.55 6.39 -8.24
N LEU A 35 -3.16 6.26 -7.06
CA LEU A 35 -4.60 6.11 -6.89
C LEU A 35 -5.34 7.33 -7.41
N LEU A 36 -4.92 8.52 -6.97
CA LEU A 36 -5.51 9.79 -7.41
C LEU A 36 -5.33 10.01 -8.92
N SER A 37 -4.19 9.59 -9.49
CA SER A 37 -3.96 9.67 -10.94
C SER A 37 -4.92 8.75 -11.71
N LEU A 38 -5.16 7.53 -11.22
CA LEU A 38 -6.09 6.59 -11.84
C LEU A 38 -7.54 7.09 -11.78
N ILE A 39 -7.96 7.66 -10.66
CA ILE A 39 -9.30 8.27 -10.52
C ILE A 39 -9.46 9.45 -11.48
N SER A 40 -8.44 10.31 -11.56
CA SER A 40 -8.46 11.46 -12.47
C SER A 40 -8.54 11.01 -13.93
N LEU A 41 -7.79 9.97 -14.31
CA LEU A 41 -7.84 9.39 -15.64
C LEU A 41 -9.20 8.75 -15.94
N ALA A 42 -9.75 7.98 -15.00
CA ALA A 42 -11.07 7.35 -15.15
C ALA A 42 -12.18 8.39 -15.34
N ARG A 43 -12.15 9.48 -14.56
CA ARG A 43 -13.07 10.61 -14.73
C ARG A 43 -12.89 11.31 -16.08
N ALA A 44 -11.63 11.56 -16.48
CA ALA A 44 -11.35 12.17 -17.77
C ALA A 44 -11.91 11.32 -18.91
N LEU A 45 -11.71 10.00 -18.87
CA LEU A 45 -12.27 9.08 -19.86
C LEU A 45 -13.79 9.04 -19.86
N HIS A 46 -14.42 9.08 -18.69
CA HIS A 46 -15.87 9.12 -18.57
C HIS A 46 -16.48 10.37 -19.23
N LEU A 47 -15.77 11.50 -19.18
CA LEU A 47 -16.23 12.78 -19.73
C LEU A 47 -15.73 13.06 -21.16
N ALA A 48 -14.71 12.34 -21.63
CA ALA A 48 -14.01 12.67 -22.87
C ALA A 48 -14.72 12.14 -24.12
N THR A 49 -14.60 12.94 -25.19
CA THR A 49 -15.00 12.55 -26.56
C THR A 49 -13.80 12.13 -27.42
N CYS A 50 -12.54 12.34 -26.98
CA CYS A 50 -11.33 11.98 -27.72
C CYS A 50 -10.28 11.27 -26.83
N PRO A 51 -10.06 9.95 -26.98
CA PRO A 51 -9.31 9.14 -26.00
C PRO A 51 -7.81 8.99 -26.27
N ARG A 52 -7.25 9.50 -27.38
CA ARG A 52 -5.86 9.15 -27.79
C ARG A 52 -4.80 9.48 -26.75
N ASP A 53 -4.81 10.67 -26.18
CA ASP A 53 -3.81 11.08 -25.17
C ASP A 53 -4.01 10.32 -23.85
N LEU A 54 -5.24 9.90 -23.57
CA LEU A 54 -5.60 9.15 -22.36
C LEU A 54 -5.10 7.71 -22.41
N VAL A 55 -4.93 7.12 -23.61
CA VAL A 55 -4.31 5.78 -23.76
C VAL A 55 -2.85 5.80 -23.29
N PHE A 56 -2.06 6.81 -23.67
CA PHE A 56 -0.67 6.90 -23.24
C PHE A 56 -0.56 7.14 -21.73
N GLN A 57 -1.46 7.95 -21.17
CA GLN A 57 -1.55 8.15 -19.72
C GLN A 57 -1.88 6.84 -19.00
N TYR A 58 -2.85 6.06 -19.51
CA TYR A 58 -3.16 4.73 -18.99
C TYR A 58 -1.94 3.81 -19.00
N LEU A 59 -1.25 3.67 -20.13
CA LEU A 59 -0.10 2.76 -20.25
C LEU A 59 1.02 3.13 -19.27
N SER A 60 1.29 4.43 -19.10
CA SER A 60 2.26 4.91 -18.12
C SER A 60 1.83 4.61 -16.68
N LEU A 61 0.56 4.85 -16.34
CA LEU A 61 0.03 4.59 -15.01
C LEU A 61 -0.03 3.09 -14.68
N HIS A 62 -0.41 2.25 -15.63
CA HIS A 62 -0.41 0.79 -15.47
C HIS A 62 1.01 0.30 -15.15
N SER A 63 2.00 0.69 -15.96
CA SER A 63 3.40 0.30 -15.76
C SER A 63 3.92 0.72 -14.39
N ARG A 64 3.67 1.97 -13.96
CA ARG A 64 4.10 2.47 -12.65
C ARG A 64 3.39 1.76 -11.49
N THR A 65 2.10 1.47 -11.64
CA THR A 65 1.31 0.77 -10.62
C THR A 65 1.82 -0.67 -10.45
N ASN A 66 2.03 -1.35 -11.58
CA ASN A 66 2.59 -2.70 -11.57
C ASN A 66 4.01 -2.73 -11.00
N ALA A 67 4.87 -1.76 -11.36
CA ALA A 67 6.21 -1.65 -10.80
C ALA A 67 6.19 -1.44 -9.27
N PHE A 68 5.25 -0.63 -8.76
CA PHE A 68 5.08 -0.44 -7.32
C PHE A 68 4.74 -1.76 -6.62
N PHE A 69 3.73 -2.48 -7.08
CA PHE A 69 3.32 -3.73 -6.42
C PHE A 69 4.34 -4.85 -6.59
N THR A 70 5.04 -4.92 -7.73
CA THR A 70 6.10 -5.93 -7.94
C THR A 70 7.24 -5.73 -6.96
N ALA A 71 7.66 -4.48 -6.73
CA ALA A 71 8.70 -4.15 -5.76
C ALA A 71 8.32 -4.50 -4.31
N HIS A 72 7.02 -4.63 -4.02
CA HIS A 72 6.50 -4.86 -2.67
C HIS A 72 5.64 -6.13 -2.57
N GLN A 73 5.78 -7.09 -3.49
CA GLN A 73 4.90 -8.27 -3.57
C GLN A 73 4.92 -9.17 -2.33
N HIS A 74 5.95 -9.06 -1.50
CA HIS A 74 6.14 -9.81 -0.26
C HIS A 74 5.74 -9.02 0.99
N HIS A 75 5.25 -7.79 0.83
CA HIS A 75 4.76 -6.97 1.91
C HIS A 75 3.33 -7.39 2.30
N ASP A 76 3.03 -7.37 3.60
CA ASP A 76 1.71 -7.70 4.13
C ASP A 76 0.80 -6.46 4.14
N PHE A 77 0.15 -6.22 3.00
CA PHE A 77 -0.81 -5.13 2.85
C PHE A 77 -2.09 -5.34 3.67
N VAL A 78 -2.38 -6.57 4.09
CA VAL A 78 -3.56 -6.89 4.89
C VAL A 78 -3.32 -6.43 6.32
N ALA A 79 -2.19 -6.80 6.91
CA ALA A 79 -1.80 -6.37 8.25
C ALA A 79 -1.70 -4.84 8.38
N ASP A 80 -1.24 -4.15 7.33
CA ASP A 80 -1.15 -2.69 7.32
C ASP A 80 -2.49 -2.00 6.95
N ALA A 81 -3.59 -2.75 6.80
CA ALA A 81 -4.91 -2.25 6.41
C ALA A 81 -4.89 -1.43 5.11
N THR A 82 -4.03 -1.80 4.17
CA THR A 82 -3.84 -1.12 2.87
C THR A 82 -4.24 -1.96 1.67
N TYR A 83 -4.62 -3.23 1.86
CA TYR A 83 -5.05 -4.14 0.79
C TYR A 83 -6.26 -3.62 0.00
N GLY A 84 -7.18 -2.88 0.65
CA GLY A 84 -8.31 -2.23 -0.01
C GLY A 84 -7.87 -1.30 -1.15
N TYR A 85 -6.78 -0.55 -0.98
CA TYR A 85 -6.26 0.36 -2.01
C TYR A 85 -5.66 -0.39 -3.21
N TYR A 86 -5.10 -1.58 -2.99
CA TYR A 86 -4.69 -2.46 -4.09
C TYR A 86 -5.91 -2.89 -4.91
N LEU A 87 -7.00 -3.30 -4.25
CA LEU A 87 -8.24 -3.66 -4.94
C LEU A 87 -8.84 -2.46 -5.69
N GLU A 88 -8.84 -1.26 -5.09
CA GLU A 88 -9.31 -0.04 -5.75
C GLU A 88 -8.55 0.22 -7.05
N MET A 89 -7.21 0.09 -7.03
CA MET A 89 -6.39 0.23 -8.24
C MET A 89 -6.70 -0.83 -9.30
N CYS A 90 -6.89 -2.10 -8.89
CA CYS A 90 -7.30 -3.17 -9.80
C CYS A 90 -8.63 -2.85 -10.49
N VAL A 91 -9.63 -2.40 -9.73
CA VAL A 91 -10.95 -2.03 -10.26
C VAL A 91 -10.85 -0.81 -11.18
N LEU A 92 -10.12 0.23 -10.78
CA LEU A 92 -9.90 1.44 -11.58
C LEU A 92 -9.21 1.13 -12.91
N LEU A 93 -8.15 0.30 -12.90
CA LEU A 93 -7.45 -0.10 -14.13
C LEU A 93 -8.38 -0.87 -15.06
N ARG A 94 -9.15 -1.84 -14.54
CA ARG A 94 -10.13 -2.60 -15.34
C ARG A 94 -11.22 -1.70 -15.90
N LEU A 95 -11.68 -0.71 -15.13
CA LEU A 95 -12.65 0.26 -15.59
C LEU A 95 -12.08 1.12 -16.73
N VAL A 96 -10.85 1.64 -16.57
CA VAL A 96 -10.14 2.41 -17.60
C VAL A 96 -9.95 1.59 -18.88
N GLU A 97 -9.52 0.34 -18.77
CA GLU A 97 -9.37 -0.58 -19.91
C GLU A 97 -10.70 -0.79 -20.64
N SER A 98 -11.80 -0.95 -19.90
CA SER A 98 -13.14 -1.11 -20.46
C SER A 98 -13.58 0.14 -21.23
N MET A 99 -13.33 1.33 -20.67
CA MET A 99 -13.63 2.61 -21.35
C MET A 99 -12.77 2.85 -22.60
N LEU A 100 -11.55 2.33 -22.63
CA LEU A 100 -10.65 2.41 -23.78
C LEU A 100 -10.86 1.30 -24.82
N GLY A 101 -11.72 0.32 -24.55
CA GLY A 101 -11.89 -0.86 -25.41
C GLY A 101 -10.64 -1.75 -25.47
N GLN A 102 -9.82 -1.75 -24.42
CA GLN A 102 -8.59 -2.54 -24.35
C GLN A 102 -8.80 -3.87 -23.61
N GLY A 103 -7.98 -4.87 -23.94
CA GLY A 103 -7.93 -6.13 -23.21
C GLY A 103 -7.35 -5.94 -21.81
N HIS A 104 -7.85 -6.72 -20.84
CA HIS A 104 -7.46 -6.60 -19.44
C HIS A 104 -5.98 -6.90 -19.22
N ARG A 105 -5.27 -6.00 -18.54
CA ARG A 105 -3.86 -6.21 -18.14
C ARG A 105 -3.79 -6.38 -16.63
N GLU A 106 -3.63 -7.62 -16.19
CA GLU A 106 -3.55 -7.91 -14.75
C GLU A 106 -2.34 -7.24 -14.09
N LEU A 107 -2.55 -6.75 -12.87
CA LEU A 107 -1.46 -6.38 -11.96
C LEU A 107 -0.86 -7.65 -11.33
N VAL A 108 0.36 -7.53 -10.83
CA VAL A 108 0.95 -8.56 -9.98
C VAL A 108 0.02 -8.87 -8.80
N ARG A 109 -0.26 -10.16 -8.62
CA ARG A 109 -1.15 -10.63 -7.56
C ARG A 109 -0.45 -10.54 -6.21
N LEU A 110 -1.02 -9.76 -5.30
CA LEU A 110 -0.61 -9.71 -3.91
C LEU A 110 -1.16 -10.89 -3.10
N ARG A 111 -0.48 -11.22 -2.00
CA ARG A 111 -0.96 -12.22 -1.04
C ARG A 111 -2.13 -11.64 -0.23
N ASP A 112 -3.19 -12.41 -0.10
CA ASP A 112 -4.42 -12.10 0.64
C ASP A 112 -4.69 -13.11 1.76
N GLU A 113 -3.63 -13.66 2.35
CA GLU A 113 -3.71 -14.61 3.46
C GLU A 113 -4.56 -13.99 4.60
N GLY A 114 -5.61 -14.72 5.03
CA GLY A 114 -6.52 -14.28 6.08
C GLY A 114 -7.73 -13.45 5.64
N LEU A 115 -7.90 -13.18 4.33
CA LEU A 115 -9.03 -12.40 3.79
C LEU A 115 -10.12 -13.26 3.11
N GLU A 116 -10.00 -14.58 3.07
CA GLU A 116 -10.83 -15.44 2.19
C GLU A 116 -12.35 -15.29 2.38
N GLU A 117 -12.84 -15.14 3.61
CA GLU A 117 -14.28 -14.96 3.87
C GLU A 117 -14.75 -13.53 3.56
N ASP A 118 -13.91 -12.53 3.84
CA ASP A 118 -14.24 -11.11 3.71
C ASP A 118 -13.90 -10.52 2.33
N ARG A 119 -13.14 -11.24 1.50
CA ARG A 119 -12.62 -10.71 0.22
C ARG A 119 -13.73 -10.26 -0.71
N ARG A 120 -14.78 -11.07 -0.87
CA ARG A 120 -15.91 -10.73 -1.74
C ARG A 120 -16.68 -9.51 -1.23
N ALA A 121 -16.81 -9.35 0.08
CA ALA A 121 -17.47 -8.19 0.66
C ALA A 121 -16.62 -6.93 0.44
N LEU A 122 -15.31 -7.04 0.63
CA LEU A 122 -14.35 -5.97 0.39
C LEU A 122 -14.32 -5.57 -1.09
N GLU A 123 -14.26 -6.53 -2.01
CA GLU A 123 -14.33 -6.29 -3.47
C GLU A 123 -15.60 -5.53 -3.86
N ARG A 124 -16.77 -5.92 -3.32
CA ARG A 124 -18.04 -5.21 -3.58
C ARG A 124 -18.02 -3.78 -3.07
N ARG A 125 -17.51 -3.58 -1.85
CA ARG A 125 -17.39 -2.24 -1.25
C ARG A 125 -16.46 -1.35 -2.06
N VAL A 126 -15.29 -1.87 -2.42
CA VAL A 126 -14.30 -1.17 -3.25
C VAL A 126 -14.89 -0.80 -4.62
N ALA A 127 -15.62 -1.71 -5.27
CA ALA A 127 -16.27 -1.42 -6.54
C ALA A 127 -17.29 -0.27 -6.41
N TRP A 128 -18.07 -0.28 -5.32
CA TRP A 128 -19.03 0.79 -5.01
C TRP A 128 -18.32 2.14 -4.77
N ASP A 129 -17.25 2.15 -3.98
CA ASP A 129 -16.48 3.36 -3.66
C ASP A 129 -15.85 3.94 -4.95
N VAL A 130 -15.31 3.09 -5.83
CA VAL A 130 -14.79 3.51 -7.15
C VAL A 130 -15.89 4.08 -8.03
N GLU A 131 -17.08 3.45 -8.08
CA GLU A 131 -18.22 3.97 -8.86
C GLU A 131 -18.59 5.38 -8.38
N PHE A 132 -18.66 5.58 -7.07
CA PHE A 132 -19.00 6.88 -6.49
C PHE A 132 -17.91 7.92 -6.77
N CYS A 133 -16.64 7.54 -6.68
CA CYS A 133 -15.52 8.42 -7.00
C CYS A 133 -15.51 8.82 -8.49
N VAL A 134 -15.74 7.89 -9.41
CA VAL A 134 -15.60 8.15 -10.85
C VAL A 134 -16.84 8.83 -11.42
N PHE A 135 -18.03 8.33 -11.12
CA PHE A 135 -19.28 8.77 -11.77
C PHE A 135 -20.08 9.79 -10.96
N ARG A 136 -19.88 9.86 -9.64
CA ARG A 136 -20.57 10.80 -8.76
C ARG A 136 -19.67 11.94 -8.27
N GLY A 137 -18.40 11.95 -8.68
CA GLY A 137 -17.46 13.01 -8.37
C GLY A 137 -17.01 13.07 -6.92
N ALA A 138 -17.28 12.04 -6.11
CA ALA A 138 -16.87 12.02 -4.71
C ALA A 138 -15.35 12.03 -4.56
N GLU A 139 -14.82 12.84 -3.64
CA GLU A 139 -13.39 12.93 -3.40
C GLU A 139 -12.92 11.90 -2.38
N ILE A 140 -11.73 11.33 -2.61
CA ILE A 140 -11.05 10.54 -1.58
C ILE A 140 -10.53 11.51 -0.52
N ASP A 141 -10.95 11.31 0.72
CA ASP A 141 -10.39 12.02 1.86
C ASP A 141 -8.97 11.50 2.14
N VAL A 142 -8.00 12.11 1.48
CA VAL A 142 -6.58 11.80 1.62
C VAL A 142 -6.13 11.94 3.07
N GLY A 143 -6.71 12.86 3.84
CA GLY A 143 -6.38 13.07 5.25
C GLY A 143 -6.70 11.88 6.15
N ARG A 144 -7.65 11.02 5.73
CA ARG A 144 -8.05 9.82 6.46
C ARG A 144 -7.31 8.55 6.09
N LEU A 145 -6.39 8.61 5.11
CA LEU A 145 -5.62 7.44 4.72
C LEU A 145 -4.73 6.97 5.89
N PRO A 146 -4.55 5.66 6.10
CA PRO A 146 -3.84 5.11 7.27
C PRO A 146 -2.45 5.70 7.50
N TRP A 147 -1.74 6.02 6.41
CA TRP A 147 -0.40 6.62 6.46
C TRP A 147 -0.39 8.15 6.69
N ASN A 148 -1.54 8.81 6.66
CA ASN A 148 -1.69 10.26 6.87
C ASN A 148 -2.23 10.63 8.26
N LEU A 149 -2.73 9.66 9.02
CA LEU A 149 -3.36 9.91 10.32
C LEU A 149 -2.40 10.35 11.42
N GLY A 150 -1.07 10.34 11.17
CA GLY A 150 -0.03 10.63 12.15
C GLY A 150 -0.02 9.60 13.29
N ARG A 151 1.15 9.23 13.79
CA ARG A 151 1.24 8.53 15.09
C ARG A 151 0.83 9.52 16.19
N LYS A 152 -0.46 9.80 16.36
CA LYS A 152 -0.97 10.50 17.54
C LYS A 152 -0.93 9.52 18.72
N GLY A 153 0.23 9.40 19.35
CA GLY A 153 0.43 8.58 20.54
C GLY A 153 1.90 8.38 20.85
N GLY A 154 2.50 9.32 21.58
CA GLY A 154 3.87 9.13 22.08
C GLY A 154 4.68 10.37 22.43
N GLU A 155 4.12 11.57 22.57
CA GLU A 155 4.83 12.68 23.23
C GLU A 155 3.87 13.38 24.19
N GLY A 156 3.91 12.93 25.43
CA GLY A 156 3.21 13.52 26.56
C GLY A 156 3.91 13.07 27.83
N GLY A 157 4.74 13.95 28.39
CA GLY A 157 5.42 13.67 29.66
C GLY A 157 6.76 14.38 29.88
N GLY A 158 6.99 15.56 29.30
CA GLY A 158 7.97 16.49 29.84
C GLY A 158 7.44 17.02 31.17
N LEU A 159 7.69 16.29 32.26
CA LEU A 159 7.47 16.79 33.61
C LEU A 159 8.59 17.77 33.92
N VAL A 160 8.21 19.03 34.09
CA VAL A 160 9.08 20.11 34.57
C VAL A 160 9.26 19.87 36.07
N GLU A 161 10.47 19.51 36.52
CA GLU A 161 10.83 19.64 37.94
C GLU A 161 11.27 21.08 38.19
N GLY A 162 10.64 21.68 39.21
CA GLY A 162 10.97 23.00 39.74
C GLY A 162 11.99 22.96 40.86
#